data_AF-X1UPM3-F1
#
_entry.id   AF-X1UPM3-F1
#
_cell.length_a   1.000
_cell.length_b   1.000
_cell.length_c   1.000
_cell.angle_alpha   90.00
_cell.angle_beta   90.00
_cell.angle_gamma   90.00
#
_symmetry.space_group_name_H-M   'P 1'
#
loop_
_entity.id
_entity.type
_entity.pdbx_description
1 polymer ?
#
loop_
_entity_poly.entity_id
_entity_poly.type
_entity_poly.pdbx_seq_one_letter_code
_entity_poly.pdbx_strand_id
1 'polypeptide(L)'
;DFSMSTDFNKEQIPEITEKIRRTLQQNFRAKGYEAFDIQFMEVPEHSATTVPDFWGGYLIEFKVIEMAKYKKLHDDPRALRVNALEAGPNHHRKFKISISKLEYCDLRKEMDLDDYTVYVYTPEMIVFEKLRAICQQMPEYTPNSTKTARARDFFDIYTVMQNFIIEFASPQNTDLLTSIFAVKDVPLSLIGN
;
A
#
# COMPACT_ATOMS: atom_id res chain seq x y z
N ASP A 1 2.03 -0.71 3.58
CA ASP A 1 1.24 -0.84 2.35
C ASP A 1 0.76 -2.27 2.21
N PHE A 2 -0.40 -2.46 1.58
CA PHE A 2 -1.00 -3.74 1.27
C PHE A 2 -1.29 -3.83 -0.22
N SER A 3 -1.41 -5.06 -0.70
CA SER A 3 -1.81 -5.36 -2.08
C SER A 3 -3.01 -6.28 -2.07
N MET A 4 -3.92 -6.08 -3.02
CA MET A 4 -5.09 -6.94 -3.22
C MET A 4 -5.21 -7.32 -4.70
N SER A 5 -5.57 -8.58 -4.97
CA SER A 5 -5.73 -9.09 -6.34
C SER A 5 -7.05 -8.69 -6.99
N THR A 6 -7.98 -8.13 -6.22
CA THR A 6 -9.31 -7.73 -6.67
C THR A 6 -9.57 -6.25 -6.37
N ASP A 7 -10.79 -5.79 -6.60
CA ASP A 7 -11.30 -4.50 -6.11
C ASP A 7 -12.49 -4.73 -5.16
N PHE A 8 -12.89 -3.70 -4.42
CA PHE A 8 -14.15 -3.71 -3.67
C PHE A 8 -15.32 -3.26 -4.54
N ASN A 9 -16.49 -3.87 -4.33
CA ASN A 9 -17.71 -3.35 -4.93
C ASN A 9 -18.10 -2.04 -4.23
N LYS A 10 -18.55 -1.04 -5.00
CA LYS A 10 -18.89 0.30 -4.48
C LYS A 10 -19.97 0.25 -3.41
N GLU A 11 -20.88 -0.72 -3.50
CA GLU A 11 -21.95 -0.96 -2.54
C GLU A 11 -21.43 -1.46 -1.18
N GLN A 12 -20.26 -2.09 -1.15
CA GLN A 12 -19.64 -2.64 0.07
C GLN A 12 -18.78 -1.62 0.81
N ILE A 13 -18.43 -0.49 0.18
CA ILE A 13 -17.54 0.52 0.76
C ILE A 13 -18.00 1.03 2.14
N PRO A 14 -19.30 1.31 2.39
CA PRO A 14 -19.75 1.74 3.72
C PRO A 14 -19.51 0.67 4.79
N GLU A 15 -19.78 -0.60 4.48
CA GLU A 15 -19.58 -1.72 5.39
C GLU A 15 -18.08 -1.93 5.69
N ILE A 16 -17.24 -1.88 4.65
CA ILE A 16 -15.78 -1.99 4.79
C ILE A 16 -15.24 -0.85 5.64
N THR A 17 -15.73 0.37 5.45
CA THR A 17 -15.34 1.54 6.26
C THR A 17 -15.67 1.34 7.73
N GLU A 18 -16.87 0.82 8.03
CA GLU A 18 -17.28 0.45 9.40
C GLU A 18 -16.37 -0.61 10.01
N LYS A 19 -16.07 -1.66 9.23
CA LYS A 19 -15.21 -2.76 9.67
C LYS A 19 -13.79 -2.26 9.98
N ILE A 20 -13.20 -1.45 9.10
CA ILE A 20 -11.87 -0.83 9.31
C ILE A 20 -11.89 0.00 10.59
N ARG A 21 -12.89 0.87 10.75
CA ARG A 21 -12.99 1.75 11.91
C ARG A 21 -13.07 0.96 13.22
N ARG A 22 -13.98 -0.03 13.28
CA ARG A 22 -14.13 -0.90 14.45
C ARG A 22 -12.84 -1.65 14.75
N THR A 23 -12.22 -2.22 13.73
CA THR A 23 -10.99 -3.00 13.88
C THR A 23 -9.86 -2.14 14.44
N LEU A 24 -9.63 -0.95 13.87
CA LEU A 24 -8.62 -0.02 14.37
C LEU A 24 -8.91 0.39 15.82
N GLN A 25 -10.14 0.83 16.11
CA GLN A 25 -10.51 1.25 17.46
C GLN A 25 -10.34 0.11 18.48
N GLN A 26 -10.83 -1.09 18.17
CA GLN A 26 -10.71 -2.24 19.07
C GLN A 26 -9.26 -2.59 19.39
N ASN A 27 -8.41 -2.71 18.36
CA ASN A 27 -7.00 -3.06 18.53
C ASN A 27 -6.23 -2.00 19.32
N PHE A 28 -6.42 -0.71 19.02
CA PHE A 28 -5.75 0.37 19.76
C PHE A 28 -6.28 0.50 21.20
N ARG A 29 -7.59 0.32 21.42
CA ARG A 29 -8.20 0.34 22.76
C ARG A 29 -7.63 -0.75 23.65
N ALA A 30 -7.45 -1.96 23.10
CA ALA A 30 -6.84 -3.08 23.83
C ALA A 30 -5.40 -2.77 24.31
N LYS A 31 -4.73 -1.80 23.68
CA LYS A 31 -3.37 -1.35 24.04
C LYS A 31 -3.35 0.00 24.77
N GLY A 32 -4.50 0.53 25.19
CA GLY A 32 -4.58 1.79 25.96
C GLY A 32 -4.60 3.07 25.11
N TYR A 33 -5.00 2.97 23.84
CA TYR A 33 -5.08 4.09 22.89
C TYR A 33 -6.46 4.19 22.25
N GLU A 34 -6.76 5.32 21.62
CA GLU A 34 -7.93 5.51 20.76
C GLU A 34 -7.49 5.88 19.35
N ALA A 35 -8.03 5.17 18.35
CA ALA A 35 -7.93 5.56 16.95
C ALA A 35 -9.11 6.48 16.57
N PHE A 36 -8.83 7.63 15.97
CA PHE A 36 -9.83 8.65 15.62
C PHE A 36 -9.48 9.38 14.32
N ASP A 37 -10.38 10.24 13.83
CA ASP A 37 -10.27 10.88 12.49
C ASP A 37 -10.02 9.81 11.39
N ILE A 38 -10.68 8.65 11.48
CA ILE A 38 -10.49 7.52 10.57
C ILE A 38 -11.20 7.81 9.24
N GLN A 39 -10.44 7.78 8.15
CA GLN A 39 -10.91 7.99 6.79
C GLN A 39 -10.49 6.80 5.92
N PHE A 40 -11.40 6.32 5.09
CA PHE A 40 -11.14 5.33 4.05
C PHE A 40 -11.54 5.95 2.71
N MET A 41 -10.58 6.10 1.81
CA MET A 41 -10.73 6.86 0.57
C MET A 41 -10.18 6.05 -0.59
N GLU A 42 -10.82 6.15 -1.75
CA GLU A 42 -10.24 5.63 -2.99
C GLU A 42 -9.24 6.64 -3.57
N VAL A 43 -8.11 6.14 -4.08
CA VAL A 43 -7.02 6.94 -4.61
C VAL A 43 -6.50 6.34 -5.93
N PRO A 44 -6.47 7.09 -7.04
CA PRO A 44 -7.01 8.45 -7.17
C PRO A 44 -8.54 8.45 -7.05
N GLU A 45 -9.10 9.58 -6.62
CA GLU A 45 -10.56 9.74 -6.61
C GLU A 45 -11.06 9.58 -8.05
N HIS A 46 -12.13 8.81 -8.26
CA HIS A 46 -12.71 8.43 -9.57
C HIS A 46 -13.15 9.62 -10.47
N SER A 47 -12.80 10.85 -10.13
CA SER A 47 -13.09 12.07 -10.90
C SER A 47 -12.24 12.22 -12.16
N ALA A 48 -11.21 11.41 -12.36
CA ALA A 48 -10.40 11.42 -13.58
C ALA A 48 -10.87 10.33 -14.57
N THR A 49 -11.62 10.72 -15.59
CA THR A 49 -12.09 9.89 -16.74
C THR A 49 -10.96 9.25 -17.58
N THR A 50 -9.71 9.36 -17.14
CA THR A 50 -8.49 9.03 -17.89
C THR A 50 -7.58 8.03 -17.19
N VAL A 51 -7.92 7.56 -15.99
CA VAL A 51 -7.12 6.57 -15.25
C VAL A 51 -7.63 5.16 -15.59
N PRO A 52 -6.77 4.22 -16.01
CA PRO A 52 -7.18 2.85 -16.25
C PRO A 52 -7.76 2.18 -15.00
N ASP A 53 -8.76 1.31 -15.15
CA ASP A 53 -9.45 0.67 -14.02
C ASP A 53 -8.53 -0.17 -13.12
N PHE A 54 -7.41 -0.64 -13.67
CA PHE A 54 -6.37 -1.39 -12.94
C PHE A 54 -5.42 -0.52 -12.12
N TRP A 55 -5.58 0.81 -12.14
CA TRP A 55 -4.77 1.75 -11.37
C TRP A 55 -5.47 2.26 -10.13
N GLY A 56 -4.66 2.62 -9.14
CA GLY A 56 -5.12 3.13 -7.85
C GLY A 56 -5.34 2.06 -6.80
N GLY A 57 -6.28 2.33 -5.91
CA GLY A 57 -6.60 1.51 -4.76
C GLY A 57 -7.17 2.39 -3.66
N TYR A 58 -6.81 2.11 -2.42
CA TYR A 58 -7.41 2.75 -1.25
C TYR A 58 -6.35 3.30 -0.30
N LEU A 59 -6.72 4.36 0.41
CA LEU A 59 -5.93 4.96 1.47
C LEU A 59 -6.77 5.00 2.74
N ILE A 60 -6.22 4.42 3.81
CA ILE A 60 -6.73 4.58 5.17
C ILE A 60 -5.85 5.61 5.86
N GLU A 61 -6.47 6.67 6.36
CA GLU A 61 -5.81 7.67 7.20
C GLU A 61 -6.47 7.70 8.57
N PHE A 62 -5.67 7.78 9.63
CA PHE A 62 -6.20 7.91 10.99
C PHE A 62 -5.18 8.53 11.94
N LYS A 63 -5.64 8.87 13.13
CA LYS A 63 -4.81 9.39 14.23
C LYS A 63 -4.96 8.48 15.43
N VAL A 64 -3.96 8.50 16.30
CA VAL A 64 -3.95 7.72 17.54
C VAL A 64 -3.70 8.68 18.70
N ILE A 65 -4.36 8.48 19.84
CA ILE A 65 -4.13 9.24 21.08
C ILE A 65 -4.18 8.30 22.28
N GLU A 66 -3.45 8.61 23.35
CA GLU A 66 -3.56 7.88 24.61
C GLU A 66 -4.99 7.93 25.16
N MET A 67 -5.50 6.79 25.63
CA MET A 67 -6.87 6.67 26.14
C MET A 67 -7.16 7.64 27.29
N ALA A 68 -6.17 7.90 28.16
CA ALA A 68 -6.30 8.84 29.26
C ALA A 68 -6.53 10.28 28.78
N LYS A 69 -5.89 10.69 27.68
CA LYS A 69 -6.08 12.01 27.06
C LYS A 69 -7.39 12.05 26.28
N TYR A 70 -7.73 10.98 25.56
CA TYR A 70 -9.00 10.86 24.84
C TYR A 70 -10.19 11.10 25.76
N LYS A 71 -10.27 10.41 26.91
CA LYS A 71 -11.36 10.58 27.88
C LYS A 71 -11.54 12.02 28.38
N LYS A 72 -10.46 12.82 28.42
CA LYS A 72 -10.50 14.23 28.86
C LYS A 72 -10.83 15.20 27.74
N LEU A 73 -10.49 14.85 26.50
CA LEU A 73 -10.49 15.76 25.35
C LEU A 73 -11.52 15.38 24.28
N HIS A 74 -12.27 14.29 24.44
CA HIS A 74 -13.15 13.76 23.40
C HIS A 74 -14.20 14.74 22.88
N ASP A 75 -14.63 15.70 23.71
CA ASP A 75 -15.57 16.76 23.35
C ASP A 75 -14.91 17.94 22.60
N ASP A 76 -13.58 17.97 22.50
CA ASP A 76 -12.81 18.98 21.76
C ASP A 76 -11.96 18.32 20.65
N PRO A 77 -12.52 18.23 19.42
CA PRO A 77 -11.80 17.68 18.28
C PRO A 77 -10.48 18.40 17.97
N ARG A 78 -10.37 19.70 18.24
CA ARG A 78 -9.13 20.45 18.01
C ARG A 78 -8.07 19.99 19.00
N ALA A 79 -8.42 19.87 20.28
CA ALA A 79 -7.51 19.39 21.31
C ALA A 79 -7.07 17.94 21.05
N LEU A 80 -7.96 17.05 20.60
CA LEU A 80 -7.60 15.68 20.20
C LEU A 80 -6.51 15.68 19.13
N ARG A 81 -6.69 16.47 18.06
CA ARG A 81 -5.78 16.51 16.91
C ARG A 81 -4.38 17.00 17.28
N VAL A 82 -4.30 18.01 18.16
CA VAL A 82 -3.02 18.54 18.66
C VAL A 82 -2.32 17.54 19.59
N ASN A 83 -3.08 16.69 20.30
CA ASN A 83 -2.54 15.70 21.24
C ASN A 83 -2.36 14.29 20.65
N ALA A 84 -2.67 14.08 19.38
CA ALA A 84 -2.43 12.81 18.69
C ALA A 84 -0.96 12.42 18.71
N LEU A 85 -0.66 11.12 18.78
CA LEU A 85 0.70 10.60 18.65
C LEU A 85 1.31 10.98 17.31
N GLU A 86 2.63 11.16 17.33
CA GLU A 86 3.40 11.41 16.13
C GLU A 86 3.62 10.11 15.36
N ALA A 87 3.34 10.17 14.06
CA ALA A 87 3.48 9.11 13.08
C ALA A 87 4.72 9.42 12.21
N GLY A 88 5.86 8.89 12.61
CA GLY A 88 7.10 8.95 11.84
C GLY A 88 7.86 10.29 11.90
N PRO A 89 8.89 10.45 11.04
CA PRO A 89 9.69 11.67 10.99
C PRO A 89 8.86 12.89 10.55
N ASN A 90 9.28 14.09 10.95
CA ASN A 90 8.63 15.40 10.68
C ASN A 90 7.37 15.72 11.51
N HIS A 91 7.20 15.09 12.68
CA HIS A 91 6.10 15.39 13.62
C HIS A 91 4.69 15.30 13.01
N HIS A 92 4.52 14.55 11.91
CA HIS A 92 3.21 14.25 11.37
C HIS A 92 2.41 13.47 12.41
N ARG A 93 1.09 13.69 12.51
CA ARG A 93 0.23 13.00 13.49
C ARG A 93 -0.83 12.13 12.83
N LYS A 94 -0.56 11.72 11.60
CA LYS A 94 -1.49 10.98 10.74
C LYS A 94 -0.80 9.71 10.25
N PHE A 95 -1.33 8.57 10.66
CA PHE A 95 -0.94 7.27 10.15
C PHE A 95 -1.61 7.03 8.80
N LYS A 96 -0.90 6.35 7.91
CA LYS A 96 -1.36 6.03 6.55
C LYS A 96 -1.17 4.55 6.27
N ILE A 97 -2.20 3.93 5.72
CA ILE A 97 -2.13 2.58 5.17
C ILE A 97 -2.62 2.65 3.73
N SER A 98 -1.72 2.42 2.78
CA SER A 98 -2.05 2.34 1.36
C SER A 98 -2.39 0.90 0.99
N ILE A 99 -3.42 0.71 0.16
CA ILE A 99 -3.83 -0.58 -0.40
C ILE A 99 -3.84 -0.42 -1.92
N SER A 100 -2.98 -1.13 -2.63
CA SER A 100 -3.01 -1.17 -4.10
C SER A 100 -3.94 -2.26 -4.59
N LYS A 101 -4.85 -1.94 -5.51
CA LYS A 101 -5.80 -2.90 -6.08
C LYS A 101 -5.28 -3.55 -7.35
N LEU A 102 -5.82 -4.73 -7.69
CA LEU A 102 -5.45 -5.50 -8.87
C LEU A 102 -3.93 -5.67 -8.96
N GLU A 103 -3.35 -6.35 -7.97
CA GLU A 103 -1.92 -6.72 -7.92
C GLU A 103 -1.74 -8.23 -7.94
N TYR A 104 -0.57 -8.71 -8.33
CA TYR A 104 -0.24 -10.13 -8.24
C TYR A 104 0.05 -10.54 -6.78
N CYS A 105 -0.77 -11.43 -6.23
CA CYS A 105 -0.72 -11.81 -4.80
C CYS A 105 -0.60 -13.33 -4.55
N ASP A 106 -0.46 -14.14 -5.60
CA ASP A 106 -0.54 -15.61 -5.48
C ASP A 106 0.68 -16.21 -4.76
N LEU A 107 1.86 -15.68 -5.04
CA LEU A 107 3.05 -15.96 -4.26
C LEU A 107 3.06 -15.02 -3.06
N ARG A 108 3.15 -15.59 -1.85
CA ARG A 108 3.31 -14.82 -0.62
C ARG A 108 4.02 -15.67 0.41
N LYS A 109 4.86 -15.03 1.21
CA LYS A 109 5.60 -15.68 2.29
C LYS A 109 4.89 -15.37 3.61
N GLU A 110 4.57 -16.41 4.36
CA GLU A 110 4.13 -16.26 5.76
C GLU A 110 5.33 -15.85 6.61
N MET A 111 5.10 -14.83 7.45
CA MET A 111 6.08 -14.34 8.39
C MET A 111 5.38 -14.03 9.71
N ASP A 112 5.87 -14.61 10.79
CA ASP A 112 5.39 -14.28 12.12
C ASP A 112 6.03 -12.96 12.56
N LEU A 113 5.18 -11.98 12.87
CA LEU A 113 5.53 -10.70 13.43
C LEU A 113 4.86 -10.57 14.80
N ASP A 114 5.63 -10.76 15.86
CA ASP A 114 5.16 -10.87 17.23
C ASP A 114 4.04 -11.92 17.37
N ASP A 115 2.82 -11.49 17.72
CA ASP A 115 1.65 -12.36 17.91
C ASP A 115 0.81 -12.52 16.62
N TYR A 116 1.29 -12.04 15.46
CA TYR A 116 0.54 -12.03 14.20
C TYR A 116 1.31 -12.69 13.07
N THR A 117 0.68 -13.64 12.38
CA THR A 117 1.17 -14.11 11.08
C THR A 117 0.74 -13.13 10.00
N VAL A 118 1.71 -12.55 9.31
CA VAL A 118 1.51 -11.63 8.18
C VAL A 118 2.03 -12.26 6.89
N TYR A 119 1.40 -11.88 5.78
CA TYR A 119 1.81 -12.28 4.45
C TYR A 119 2.63 -11.17 3.82
N VAL A 120 3.87 -11.46 3.46
CA VAL A 120 4.80 -10.52 2.83
C VAL A 120 5.21 -10.98 1.45
N TYR A 121 5.58 -10.03 0.60
CA TYR A 121 6.15 -10.31 -0.70
C TYR A 121 7.52 -10.97 -0.56
N THR A 122 7.81 -11.88 -1.48
CA THR A 122 9.17 -12.44 -1.60
C THR A 122 10.14 -11.39 -2.16
N PRO A 123 11.45 -11.55 -1.98
CA PRO A 123 12.45 -10.66 -2.59
C PRO A 123 12.28 -10.48 -4.11
N GLU A 124 11.96 -11.57 -4.82
CA GLU A 124 11.71 -11.58 -6.27
C GLU A 124 10.51 -10.69 -6.63
N MET A 125 9.40 -10.85 -5.92
CA MET A 125 8.20 -10.02 -6.12
C MET A 125 8.50 -8.55 -5.87
N ILE A 126 9.24 -8.21 -4.81
CA ILE A 126 9.62 -6.83 -4.52
C ILE A 126 10.40 -6.25 -5.71
N VAL A 127 11.41 -6.97 -6.22
CA VAL A 127 12.22 -6.49 -7.36
C VAL A 127 11.37 -6.34 -8.63
N PHE A 128 10.55 -7.32 -8.96
CA PHE A 128 9.76 -7.30 -10.20
C PHE A 128 8.66 -6.24 -10.17
N GLU A 129 8.05 -5.99 -9.01
CA GLU A 129 7.12 -4.88 -8.79
C GLU A 129 7.79 -3.51 -8.99
N LYS A 130 9.01 -3.33 -8.46
CA LYS A 130 9.78 -2.09 -8.66
C LYS A 130 10.15 -1.90 -10.13
N LEU A 131 10.61 -2.96 -10.81
CA LEU A 131 10.89 -2.92 -12.25
C LEU A 131 9.65 -2.54 -13.06
N ARG A 132 8.51 -3.19 -12.80
CA ARG A 132 7.21 -2.87 -13.41
C ARG A 132 6.88 -1.39 -13.24
N ALA A 133 7.02 -0.88 -12.02
CA ALA A 133 6.71 0.51 -11.71
C ALA A 133 7.66 1.53 -12.36
N ILE A 134 8.94 1.17 -12.59
CA ILE A 134 9.89 1.95 -13.39
C ILE A 134 9.44 1.97 -14.85
N CYS A 135 9.13 0.81 -15.44
CA CYS A 135 8.67 0.71 -16.84
C CYS A 135 7.39 1.53 -17.08
N GLN A 136 6.49 1.62 -16.11
CA GLN A 136 5.30 2.47 -16.20
C GLN A 136 5.60 3.98 -16.33
N GLN A 137 6.82 4.42 -16.00
CA GLN A 137 7.24 5.81 -16.21
C GLN A 137 7.86 6.06 -17.59
N MET A 138 8.13 5.01 -18.36
CA MET A 138 8.72 5.16 -19.69
C MET A 138 7.72 5.78 -20.68
N PRO A 139 8.17 6.60 -21.64
CA PRO A 139 7.30 7.21 -22.66
C PRO A 139 6.43 6.19 -23.43
N GLU A 140 6.98 5.00 -23.67
CA GLU A 140 6.35 3.91 -24.42
C GLU A 140 5.14 3.30 -23.69
N TYR A 141 5.07 3.43 -22.36
CA TYR A 141 3.91 3.02 -21.58
C TYR A 141 2.86 4.13 -21.54
N THR A 142 1.95 4.10 -22.52
CA THR A 142 0.91 5.12 -22.72
C THR A 142 -0.20 5.20 -21.67
N PRO A 143 -0.55 4.14 -20.90
CA PRO A 143 -1.60 4.25 -19.88
C PRO A 143 -1.26 5.23 -18.75
N ASN A 144 0.02 5.54 -18.54
CA ASN A 144 0.46 6.54 -17.58
C ASN A 144 0.62 7.93 -18.24
N SER A 145 -0.30 8.84 -17.93
CA SER A 145 -0.23 10.24 -18.36
C SER A 145 0.62 11.14 -17.44
N THR A 146 0.90 10.71 -16.21
CA THR A 146 1.62 11.50 -15.19
C THR A 146 2.95 10.83 -14.84
N LYS A 147 3.98 11.15 -15.62
CA LYS A 147 5.31 10.58 -15.42
C LYS A 147 6.00 11.22 -14.21
N THR A 148 6.57 10.38 -13.35
CA THR A 148 7.30 10.80 -12.16
C THR A 148 8.62 10.05 -12.05
N ALA A 149 9.64 10.70 -11.50
CA ALA A 149 10.93 10.04 -11.28
C ALA A 149 10.80 8.97 -10.19
N ARG A 150 11.25 7.75 -10.48
CA ARG A 150 11.23 6.60 -9.56
C ARG A 150 12.64 6.24 -9.06
N ALA A 151 13.49 7.25 -8.84
CA ALA A 151 14.91 7.05 -8.47
C ALA A 151 15.11 6.14 -7.25
N ARG A 152 14.19 6.19 -6.27
CA ARG A 152 14.23 5.32 -5.08
C ARG A 152 14.11 3.84 -5.43
N ASP A 153 13.35 3.48 -6.46
CA ASP A 153 13.15 2.08 -6.82
C ASP A 153 14.46 1.41 -7.26
N PHE A 154 15.35 2.14 -7.94
CA PHE A 154 16.67 1.62 -8.30
C PHE A 154 17.50 1.27 -7.04
N PHE A 155 17.43 2.11 -6.01
CA PHE A 155 18.09 1.86 -4.73
C PHE A 155 17.46 0.68 -3.99
N ASP A 156 16.13 0.58 -3.98
CA ASP A 156 15.40 -0.53 -3.37
C ASP A 156 15.77 -1.86 -4.06
N ILE A 157 15.74 -1.90 -5.40
CA ILE A 157 16.16 -3.08 -6.20
C ILE A 157 17.60 -3.46 -5.85
N TYR A 158 18.53 -2.50 -5.90
CA TYR A 158 19.92 -2.75 -5.56
C TYR A 158 20.06 -3.33 -4.15
N THR A 159 19.39 -2.73 -3.17
CA THR A 159 19.44 -3.18 -1.77
C THR A 159 18.93 -4.61 -1.62
N VAL A 160 17.81 -4.96 -2.26
CA VAL A 160 17.28 -6.33 -2.22
C VAL A 160 18.26 -7.30 -2.88
N MET A 161 18.78 -6.98 -4.07
CA MET A 161 19.72 -7.84 -4.80
C MET A 161 21.08 -8.00 -4.09
N GLN A 162 21.49 -7.06 -3.24
CA GLN A 162 22.68 -7.22 -2.39
C GLN A 162 22.46 -8.20 -1.23
N ASN A 163 21.23 -8.39 -0.78
CA ASN A 163 20.90 -9.23 0.37
C ASN A 163 20.30 -10.59 -0.01
N PHE A 164 19.79 -10.72 -1.24
CA PHE A 164 19.12 -11.92 -1.73
C PHE A 164 19.60 -12.26 -3.14
N ILE A 165 19.90 -13.55 -3.37
CA ILE A 165 20.23 -14.06 -4.71
C ILE A 165 18.91 -14.24 -5.46
N ILE A 166 18.75 -13.51 -6.57
CA ILE A 166 17.56 -13.57 -7.43
C ILE A 166 17.99 -14.00 -8.83
N GLU A 167 17.58 -15.20 -9.22
CA GLU A 167 17.86 -15.77 -10.55
C GLU A 167 16.77 -15.37 -11.54
N PHE A 168 16.93 -14.24 -12.21
CA PHE A 168 15.98 -13.73 -13.21
C PHE A 168 15.68 -14.72 -14.33
N ALA A 169 16.69 -15.45 -14.79
CA ALA A 169 16.59 -16.37 -15.92
C ALA A 169 15.97 -17.73 -15.56
N SER A 170 15.62 -17.97 -14.28
CA SER A 170 14.89 -19.18 -13.93
C SER A 170 13.48 -19.17 -14.54
N PRO A 171 12.95 -20.31 -14.99
CA PRO A 171 11.59 -20.38 -15.54
C PRO A 171 10.54 -19.80 -14.59
N GLN A 172 10.65 -20.12 -13.30
CA GLN A 172 9.73 -19.67 -12.26
C GLN A 172 9.72 -18.14 -12.12
N ASN A 173 10.90 -17.50 -12.13
CA ASN A 173 10.98 -16.05 -12.02
C ASN A 173 10.59 -15.34 -13.31
N THR A 174 10.78 -15.98 -14.46
CA THR A 174 10.29 -15.47 -15.74
C THR A 174 8.75 -15.45 -15.78
N ASP A 175 8.11 -16.53 -15.33
CA ASP A 175 6.65 -16.63 -15.22
C ASP A 175 6.10 -15.63 -14.19
N LEU A 176 6.79 -15.47 -13.05
CA LEU A 176 6.42 -14.51 -12.02
C LEU A 176 6.51 -13.06 -12.52
N LEU A 177 7.62 -12.70 -13.17
CA LEU A 177 7.82 -11.39 -13.78
C LEU A 177 6.72 -11.09 -14.81
N THR A 178 6.44 -12.06 -15.69
CA THR A 178 5.37 -11.97 -16.69
C THR A 178 4.02 -11.73 -16.05
N SER A 179 3.69 -12.48 -15.00
CA SER A 179 2.42 -12.37 -14.29
C SER A 179 2.26 -11.01 -13.62
N ILE A 180 3.30 -10.53 -12.93
CA ILE A 180 3.33 -9.21 -12.30
C ILE A 180 3.12 -8.10 -13.34
N PHE A 181 3.82 -8.17 -14.47
CA PHE A 181 3.72 -7.17 -15.54
C PHE A 181 2.34 -7.15 -16.19
N ALA A 182 1.78 -8.33 -16.48
CA ALA A 182 0.49 -8.49 -17.17
C ALA A 182 -0.68 -7.87 -16.38
N VAL A 183 -0.65 -7.94 -15.04
CA VAL A 183 -1.71 -7.39 -14.17
C VAL A 183 -1.91 -5.87 -14.38
N LYS A 184 -0.87 -5.17 -14.84
CA LYS A 184 -0.93 -3.73 -15.13
C LYS A 184 -0.66 -3.41 -16.60
N ASP A 185 -0.84 -4.38 -17.48
CA ASP A 185 -0.65 -4.24 -18.93
C ASP A 185 0.72 -3.64 -19.31
N VAL A 186 1.78 -3.99 -18.57
CA VAL A 186 3.13 -3.51 -18.83
C VAL A 186 3.84 -4.49 -19.78
N PRO A 187 4.28 -4.07 -20.98
CA PRO A 187 5.02 -4.95 -21.87
C PRO A 187 6.42 -5.29 -21.32
N LEU A 188 6.82 -6.56 -21.37
CA LEU A 188 8.16 -6.99 -20.98
C LEU A 188 9.27 -6.40 -21.85
N SER A 189 8.95 -6.03 -23.10
CA SER A 189 9.89 -5.36 -24.02
C SER A 189 10.44 -4.04 -23.47
N LEU A 190 9.81 -3.45 -22.44
CA LEU A 190 10.29 -2.23 -21.78
C LEU A 190 11.51 -2.44 -20.88
N ILE A 191 11.84 -3.68 -20.51
CA ILE A 191 13.02 -3.99 -19.68
C ILE A 191 14.32 -3.92 -20.51
N GLY A 192 14.19 -4.00 -21.84
CA GLY A 192 15.30 -4.13 -22.79
C GLY A 192 15.22 -5.44 -23.56
N ASN A 193 15.90 -5.49 -24.70
CA ASN A 193 16.14 -6.74 -25.45
C ASN A 193 17.38 -7.45 -24.92
#